data_AF-W3X119-F1
#
_entry.id   AF-W3X119-F1
#
_cell.length_a   1.000
_cell.length_b   1.000
_cell.length_c   1.000
_cell.angle_alpha   90.00
_cell.angle_beta   90.00
_cell.angle_gamma   90.00
#
_symmetry.space_group_name_H-M   'P 1'
#
loop_
_entity.id
_entity.type
_entity.pdbx_description
1 polymer ?
#
loop_
_entity_poly.entity_id
_entity_poly.type
_entity_poly.pdbx_seq_one_letter_code
_entity_poly.pdbx_strand_id
1 'polypeptide(L)'
;MPIIHGLWLYGLSEQSTRIGLTWIGTTALFNGVGVIAYALKFPEAYCPRRFDLLGASHQIMHVMVVIAALSYAKAMIVAFDQTHRQDTIVYQQMSNLRRM
;
A
#
# COMPACT_ATOMS: atom_id res chain seq x y z
N MET A 1 3.78 -4.83 -15.19
CA MET A 1 3.27 -4.52 -13.83
C MET A 1 3.76 -5.59 -12.86
N PRO A 2 4.75 -5.30 -12.00
CA PRO A 2 5.39 -6.30 -11.13
C PRO A 2 4.42 -7.00 -10.16
N ILE A 3 3.38 -6.29 -9.70
CA ILE A 3 2.34 -6.87 -8.84
C ILE A 3 1.55 -7.93 -9.60
N ILE A 4 1.07 -7.61 -10.81
CA ILE A 4 0.31 -8.53 -11.69
C ILE A 4 1.19 -9.71 -12.09
N HIS A 5 2.46 -9.46 -12.41
CA HIS A 5 3.42 -10.49 -12.77
C HIS A 5 3.68 -11.46 -11.60
N GLY A 6 3.86 -10.94 -10.39
CA GLY A 6 3.96 -11.76 -9.18
C GLY A 6 2.69 -12.56 -8.89
N LEU A 7 1.51 -12.00 -9.21
CA LEU A 7 0.21 -12.66 -9.00
C LEU A 7 0.06 -13.88 -9.90
N TRP A 8 0.57 -13.74 -11.11
CA TRP A 8 0.63 -14.80 -12.09
C TRP A 8 1.64 -15.89 -11.72
N LEU A 9 2.79 -15.52 -11.14
CA LEU A 9 3.85 -16.48 -10.80
C LEU A 9 3.61 -17.24 -9.49
N TYR A 10 3.15 -16.56 -8.44
CA TYR A 10 3.13 -17.09 -7.07
C TYR A 10 1.72 -17.32 -6.51
N GLY A 11 0.68 -16.85 -7.19
CA GLY A 11 -0.70 -16.97 -6.75
C GLY A 11 -1.09 -15.98 -5.64
N LEU A 12 -2.41 -15.74 -5.51
CA LEU A 12 -2.99 -14.76 -4.58
C LEU A 12 -2.67 -15.03 -3.10
N SER A 13 -2.62 -16.30 -2.68
CA SER A 13 -2.46 -16.65 -1.26
C SER A 13 -1.07 -16.34 -0.75
N GLU A 14 -0.03 -16.75 -1.47
CA GLU A 14 1.36 -16.52 -1.07
C GLU A 14 1.77 -15.06 -1.19
N GLN A 15 1.29 -14.37 -2.22
CA GLN A 15 1.63 -12.98 -2.43
C GLN A 15 0.89 -12.01 -1.48
N SER A 16 -0.33 -12.38 -1.05
CA SER A 16 -1.06 -11.64 -0.01
C SER A 16 -0.31 -11.63 1.31
N THR A 17 0.30 -12.78 1.64
CA THR A 17 1.08 -12.94 2.86
C THR A 17 2.38 -12.17 2.72
N ARG A 18 3.19 -12.42 1.68
CA ARG A 18 4.59 -11.96 1.52
C ARG A 18 4.84 -10.46 1.31
N ILE A 19 3.88 -9.75 0.70
CA ILE A 19 4.13 -8.36 0.21
C ILE A 19 3.29 -7.34 0.98
N GLY A 20 2.50 -7.79 1.97
CA GLY A 20 1.49 -6.93 2.58
C GLY A 20 0.51 -6.39 1.52
N LEU A 21 0.06 -7.27 0.62
CA LEU A 21 -0.75 -6.92 -0.55
C LEU A 21 -2.02 -6.14 -0.17
N THR A 22 -2.58 -6.43 1.01
CA THR A 22 -3.68 -5.68 1.61
C THR A 22 -3.34 -4.20 1.80
N TRP A 23 -2.15 -3.88 2.34
CA TRP A 23 -1.70 -2.50 2.57
C TRP A 23 -1.37 -1.76 1.26
N ILE A 24 -0.84 -2.48 0.27
CA ILE A 24 -0.64 -1.93 -1.08
C ILE A 24 -2.00 -1.64 -1.74
N GLY A 25 -2.98 -2.54 -1.57
CA GLY A 25 -4.35 -2.32 -2.02
C GLY A 25 -5.01 -1.11 -1.35
N THR A 26 -4.83 -0.97 -0.03
CA THR A 26 -5.28 0.22 0.71
C THR A 26 -4.63 1.49 0.18
N THR A 27 -3.32 1.47 -0.08
CA THR A 27 -2.60 2.60 -0.68
C THR A 27 -3.20 2.99 -2.03
N ALA A 28 -3.42 2.01 -2.92
CA ALA A 28 -4.00 2.24 -4.23
C ALA A 28 -5.43 2.78 -4.15
N LEU A 29 -6.23 2.28 -3.20
CA LEU A 29 -7.59 2.74 -2.96
C LEU A 29 -7.62 4.19 -2.47
N PHE A 30 -6.85 4.53 -1.43
CA PHE A 30 -6.82 5.90 -0.90
C PHE A 30 -6.26 6.91 -1.90
N ASN A 31 -5.23 6.54 -2.65
CA ASN A 31 -4.67 7.40 -3.69
C ASN A 31 -5.66 7.57 -4.86
N GLY A 32 -6.31 6.47 -5.29
CA GLY A 32 -7.35 6.50 -6.32
C GLY A 32 -8.56 7.36 -5.92
N VAL A 33 -9.06 7.19 -4.70
CA VAL A 33 -10.14 8.03 -4.16
C VAL A 33 -9.72 9.49 -4.07
N GLY A 34 -8.49 9.79 -3.65
CA GLY A 34 -7.96 11.16 -3.60
C GLY A 34 -7.89 11.82 -4.98
N VAL A 35 -7.41 11.09 -5.99
CA VAL A 35 -7.36 11.57 -7.38
C VAL A 35 -8.76 11.76 -7.95
N ILE A 36 -9.70 10.85 -7.70
CA ILE A 36 -11.10 10.97 -8.15
C ILE A 36 -11.78 12.16 -7.48
N ALA A 37 -11.59 12.33 -6.16
CA ALA A 37 -12.14 13.47 -5.42
C ALA A 37 -11.60 14.80 -5.94
N TYR A 38 -10.30 14.87 -6.27
CA TYR A 38 -9.68 16.02 -6.90
C TYR A 38 -10.24 16.28 -8.31
N ALA A 39 -10.34 15.24 -9.15
CA ALA A 39 -10.86 15.36 -10.51
C ALA A 39 -12.32 15.81 -10.56
N LEU A 40 -13.14 15.31 -9.62
CA LEU A 40 -14.54 15.71 -9.46
C LEU A 40 -14.70 17.07 -8.75
N LYS A 41 -13.61 17.69 -8.29
CA LYS A 41 -13.61 18.93 -7.52
C LYS A 41 -14.60 18.89 -6.36
N PHE A 42 -14.72 17.73 -5.72
CA PHE A 42 -15.61 17.56 -4.57
C PHE A 42 -14.86 18.02 -3.30
N PRO A 43 -15.39 18.93 -2.46
CA PRO A 43 -16.77 19.46 -2.38
C PRO A 43 -16.99 20.85 -3.01
N GLU A 44 -15.97 21.42 -3.66
CA GLU A 44 -16.01 22.73 -4.35
C GLU A 44 -17.16 22.84 -5.36
N ALA A 45 -17.49 21.73 -6.03
CA ALA A 45 -18.61 21.63 -6.97
C ALA A 45 -20.01 21.75 -6.30
N TYR A 46 -20.12 21.43 -5.00
CA TYR A 46 -21.40 21.41 -4.26
C TYR A 46 -21.63 22.65 -3.38
N CYS A 47 -20.58 23.40 -3.03
CA CYS A 47 -20.70 24.63 -2.22
C CYS A 47 -19.68 25.69 -2.67
N PRO A 48 -20.02 26.52 -3.67
CA PRO A 48 -19.14 27.61 -4.09
C PRO A 48 -18.97 28.65 -2.96
N ARG A 49 -17.73 29.12 -2.75
CA ARG A 49 -17.30 30.21 -1.83
C ARG A 49 -17.25 29.92 -0.32
N ARG A 50 -17.38 28.67 0.15
CA ARG A 50 -17.19 28.31 1.58
C ARG A 50 -15.83 27.70 1.93
N PHE A 51 -15.09 27.19 0.94
CA PHE A 51 -13.91 26.36 1.16
C PHE A 51 -12.60 26.99 0.65
N ASP A 52 -12.46 28.31 0.71
CA ASP A 52 -11.25 29.03 0.25
C ASP A 52 -10.08 29.00 1.28
N LEU A 53 -10.34 28.78 2.58
CA LEU A 53 -9.32 28.79 3.64
C LEU A 53 -9.04 27.41 4.29
N LEU A 54 -10.08 26.58 4.45
CA LEU A 54 -10.03 25.26 5.08
C LEU A 54 -10.98 24.32 4.32
N GLY A 55 -10.48 23.22 3.74
CA GLY A 55 -11.30 22.21 3.06
C GLY A 55 -11.34 22.29 1.52
N ALA A 56 -10.37 22.97 0.91
CA ALA A 56 -10.17 22.92 -0.53
C ALA A 56 -9.86 21.48 -1.00
N SER A 57 -10.34 21.11 -2.20
CA SER A 57 -10.14 19.79 -2.82
C SER A 57 -8.67 19.36 -2.82
N HIS A 58 -7.75 20.31 -3.01
CA HIS A 58 -6.30 20.09 -2.97
C HIS A 58 -5.77 19.72 -1.57
N GLN A 59 -6.33 20.27 -0.48
CA GLN A 59 -5.94 19.91 0.89
C GLN A 59 -6.42 18.51 1.25
N ILE A 60 -7.64 18.15 0.85
CA ILE A 60 -8.20 16.79 1.05
C ILE A 60 -7.39 15.76 0.25
N MET A 61 -7.02 16.10 -0.99
CA MET A 61 -6.09 15.30 -1.79
C MET A 61 -4.76 15.10 -1.06
N HIS A 62 -4.15 16.17 -0.54
CA HIS A 62 -2.89 16.05 0.21
C HIS A 62 -3.02 15.15 1.44
N VAL A 63 -4.09 15.27 2.23
CA VAL A 63 -4.34 14.40 3.40
C VAL A 63 -4.52 12.94 2.96
N MET A 64 -5.28 12.67 1.91
CA MET A 64 -5.45 11.31 1.39
C MET A 64 -4.14 10.71 0.86
N VAL A 65 -3.32 11.50 0.16
CA VAL A 65 -2.01 11.07 -0.32
C VAL A 65 -1.06 10.78 0.84
N VAL A 66 -1.09 11.57 1.92
CA VAL A 66 -0.30 11.30 3.14
C VAL A 66 -0.74 9.98 3.80
N ILE A 67 -2.04 9.74 3.93
CA ILE A 67 -2.56 8.47 4.49
C ILE A 67 -2.16 7.27 3.61
N ALA A 68 -2.23 7.44 2.28
CA ALA A 68 -1.77 6.43 1.33
C ALA A 68 -0.26 6.18 1.49
N ALA A 69 0.57 7.22 1.61
CA ALA A 69 2.01 7.10 1.81
C ALA A 69 2.36 6.38 3.13
N LEU A 70 1.64 6.67 4.21
CA LEU A 70 1.81 5.95 5.50
C LEU A 70 1.41 4.48 5.39
N SER A 71 0.33 4.18 4.67
CA SER A 71 -0.11 2.82 4.39
C SER A 71 0.93 2.06 3.56
N TYR A 72 1.55 2.74 2.59
CA TYR A 72 2.63 2.17 1.78
C TYR A 72 3.90 1.92 2.60
N ALA A 73 4.28 2.85 3.48
CA ALA A 73 5.40 2.65 4.38
C ALA A 73 5.19 1.44 5.29
N LYS A 74 3.98 1.26 5.83
CA LYS A 74 3.59 0.05 6.57
C LYS A 74 3.70 -1.21 5.72
N ALA A 75 3.24 -1.17 4.47
CA ALA A 75 3.37 -2.30 3.54
C ALA A 75 4.84 -2.72 3.35
N MET A 76 5.73 -1.74 3.17
CA MET A 76 7.16 -1.97 2.97
C MET A 76 7.82 -2.60 4.21
N ILE A 77 7.48 -2.13 5.40
CA ILE A 77 8.01 -2.69 6.66
C ILE A 77 7.55 -4.14 6.83
N VAL A 78 6.28 -4.44 6.53
CA VAL A 78 5.75 -5.81 6.61
C VAL A 78 6.44 -6.72 5.61
N ALA A 79 6.60 -6.28 4.36
CA ALA A 79 7.29 -7.05 3.32
C ALA A 79 8.77 -7.30 3.70
N PHE A 80 9.44 -6.30 4.28
CA PHE A 80 10.81 -6.42 4.76
C PHE A 80 10.92 -7.45 5.89
N ASP A 81 10.08 -7.35 6.92
CA ASP A 81 10.07 -8.26 8.07
C ASP A 81 9.85 -9.72 7.63
N GLN A 82 8.91 -9.94 6.72
CA GLN A 82 8.65 -11.28 6.21
C GLN A 82 9.78 -11.86 5.38
N THR A 83 10.46 -11.02 4.58
CA THR A 83 11.63 -11.45 3.82
C THR A 83 12.74 -11.90 4.78
N HIS A 84 13.05 -11.10 5.81
CA HIS A 84 14.09 -11.43 6.79
C HIS A 84 13.74 -12.65 7.64
N ARG A 85 12.46 -12.82 7.97
CA ARG A 85 11.97 -14.00 8.68
C ARG A 85 12.12 -15.27 7.84
N GLN A 86 11.86 -15.20 6.53
CA GLN A 86 12.04 -16.34 5.63
C GLN A 86 13.51 -16.72 5.46
N ASP A 87 14.40 -15.74 5.31
CA ASP A 87 15.84 -16.00 5.20
C ASP A 87 16.36 -16.73 6.43
N THR A 88 15.97 -16.28 7.63
CA THR A 88 16.35 -16.91 8.90
C THR A 88 15.90 -18.38 8.98
N ILE A 89 14.68 -18.69 8.55
CA ILE A 89 14.15 -20.06 8.56
C ILE A 89 14.92 -20.96 7.59
N VAL A 90 15.23 -20.46 6.39
CA VAL A 90 16.00 -21.20 5.38
C VAL A 90 17.42 -21.51 5.89
N TYR A 91 18.11 -20.53 6.48
CA TYR A 91 19.43 -20.76 7.08
C TYR A 91 19.38 -21.80 8.19
N GLN A 92 18.37 -21.75 9.06
CA GLN A 92 18.21 -22.72 10.13
C GLN A 92 18.02 -24.15 9.56
N GLN A 93 17.19 -24.30 8.53
CA GLN A 93 16.89 -25.58 7.90
C GLN A 93 18.11 -26.17 7.17
N MET A 94 18.88 -25.34 6.45
CA MET A 94 20.12 -25.77 5.79
C MET A 94 21.20 -26.15 6.81
N SER A 95 21.28 -25.44 7.93
CA SER A 95 22.23 -25.77 9.00
C SER A 95 21.91 -27.10 9.68
N ASN A 96 20.62 -27.43 9.83
CA ASN A 96 20.17 -28.70 10.40
C ASN A 96 20.44 -29.86 9.45
N LEU A 97 20.22 -29.68 8.14
CA LEU A 97 20.53 -30.68 7.11
C LEU A 97 22.03 -30.96 6.99
N ARG A 98 22.89 -29.97 7.24
CA ARG A 98 24.35 -30.15 7.20
C ARG A 98 24.92 -30.86 8.43
N ARG A 99 24.13 -31.02 9.50
CA ARG A 99 24.51 -31.71 10.73
C ARG A 99 24.03 -33.17 10.78
N MET A 100 23.35 -33.64 9.73
CA MET A 100 22.98 -35.04 9.53
C MET A 100 23.95 -35.69 8.55
#